data_AF-A0A1G0DJV9-F1
#
_entry.id   AF-A0A1G0DJV9-F1
#
_cell.length_a   1.000
_cell.length_b   1.000
_cell.length_c   1.000
_cell.angle_alpha   90.00
_cell.angle_beta   90.00
_cell.angle_gamma   90.00
#
_symmetry.space_group_name_H-M   'P 1'
#
loop_
_entity.id
_entity.type
_entity.pdbx_description
1 polymer ?
#
loop_
_entity_poly.entity_id
_entity_poly.type
_entity_poly.pdbx_seq_one_letter_code
_entity_poly.pdbx_strand_id
1 'polypeptide(L)'
;MTPLEENCPIPSTHEKCAEARYFLVQCLLNYHSPQAFLYNLNAFIQAFRNITFMLQSEELRPHNFLAWYEVKQNEMRNMPTLRRLVDARNIVVKQSSLTAKSKVMCGLFRGRRMKLSMGKEVKPFIETKTILEATSKYVGEFFLGGRRDIIGEQAGVERTWIVEELGEGEVIEKCIEAINYMIALVDEAHQLSGNASGLEYFGIADMREFSVLLETDADPSLFTKWGWLES
;
A
#
# COMPACT_ATOMS: atom_id res chain seq x y z
N MET A 1 9.58 -14.27 2.87
CA MET A 1 8.69 -15.21 2.17
C MET A 1 9.17 -16.59 2.56
N THR A 2 8.39 -17.34 3.32
CA THR A 2 8.65 -18.76 3.53
C THR A 2 8.70 -19.44 2.16
N PRO A 3 9.64 -20.35 1.90
CA PRO A 3 9.64 -21.13 0.67
C PRO A 3 8.28 -21.80 0.49
N LEU A 4 7.79 -21.90 -0.76
CA LEU A 4 6.65 -22.73 -1.12
C LEU A 4 6.79 -24.08 -0.39
N GLU A 5 5.80 -24.42 0.43
CA GLU A 5 5.80 -25.71 1.10
C GLU A 5 5.89 -26.81 0.03
N GLU A 6 6.81 -27.78 0.19
CA GLU A 6 7.06 -28.86 -0.78
C GLU A 6 5.78 -29.65 -1.16
N ASN A 7 4.69 -29.47 -0.41
CA ASN A 7 3.39 -30.12 -0.60
C ASN A 7 2.23 -29.12 -0.86
N CYS A 8 2.51 -27.90 -1.36
CA CYS A 8 1.46 -26.95 -1.70
C CYS A 8 0.53 -27.52 -2.80
N PRO A 9 -0.80 -27.60 -2.59
CA PRO A 9 -1.73 -28.16 -3.57
C PRO A 9 -2.00 -27.23 -4.77
N ILE A 10 -1.73 -25.93 -4.62
CA ILE A 10 -1.97 -24.90 -5.64
C ILE A 10 -0.76 -23.94 -5.73
N PRO A 11 0.43 -24.47 -6.07
CA PRO A 11 1.69 -23.74 -5.92
C PRO A 11 1.78 -22.49 -6.79
N SER A 12 1.20 -22.51 -7.99
CA SER A 12 1.25 -21.37 -8.91
C SER A 12 0.40 -20.20 -8.39
N THR A 13 -0.74 -20.52 -7.80
CA THR A 13 -1.67 -19.57 -7.20
C THR A 13 -1.11 -18.97 -5.93
N HIS A 14 -0.52 -19.80 -5.09
CA HIS A 14 0.14 -19.38 -3.86
C HIS A 14 1.27 -18.38 -4.21
N GLU A 15 2.13 -18.73 -5.15
CA GLU A 15 3.22 -17.85 -5.60
C GLU A 15 2.70 -16.52 -6.15
N LYS A 16 1.61 -16.51 -6.93
CA LYS A 16 1.00 -15.26 -7.41
C LYS A 16 0.37 -14.42 -6.31
N CYS A 17 -0.18 -15.04 -5.28
CA CYS A 17 -0.65 -14.32 -4.10
C CYS A 17 0.51 -13.65 -3.35
N ALA A 18 1.62 -14.38 -3.19
CA ALA A 18 2.83 -13.86 -2.57
C ALA A 18 3.48 -12.72 -3.40
N GLU A 19 3.53 -12.85 -4.72
CA GLU A 19 3.99 -11.81 -5.65
C GLU A 19 3.14 -10.53 -5.55
N ALA A 20 1.80 -10.66 -5.52
CA ALA A 20 0.93 -9.51 -5.33
C ALA A 20 1.21 -8.84 -3.97
N ARG A 21 1.29 -9.61 -2.87
CA ARG A 21 1.64 -9.07 -1.56
C ARG A 21 3.00 -8.37 -1.56
N TYR A 22 4.00 -8.93 -2.25
CA TYR A 22 5.31 -8.31 -2.41
C TYR A 22 5.19 -6.91 -3.01
N PHE A 23 4.48 -6.74 -4.12
CA PHE A 23 4.34 -5.43 -4.75
C PHE A 23 3.54 -4.44 -3.90
N LEU A 24 2.56 -4.90 -3.12
CA LEU A 24 1.87 -4.04 -2.15
C LEU A 24 2.82 -3.53 -1.07
N VAL A 25 3.71 -4.38 -0.54
CA VAL A 25 4.78 -3.96 0.38
C VAL A 25 5.72 -2.96 -0.30
N GLN A 26 6.08 -3.20 -1.56
CA GLN A 26 6.93 -2.25 -2.29
C GLN A 26 6.26 -0.88 -2.49
N CYS A 27 4.93 -0.82 -2.65
CA CYS A 27 4.22 0.46 -2.64
C CYS A 27 4.42 1.21 -1.31
N LEU A 28 4.30 0.53 -0.17
CA LEU A 28 4.49 1.13 1.15
C LEU A 28 5.92 1.63 1.37
N LEU A 29 6.92 0.82 0.99
CA LEU A 29 8.33 1.20 1.11
C LEU A 29 8.70 2.38 0.21
N ASN A 30 7.99 2.54 -0.91
CA ASN A 30 8.22 3.62 -1.87
C ASN A 30 7.12 4.69 -1.82
N TYR A 31 6.34 4.76 -0.73
CA TYR A 31 5.13 5.60 -0.65
C TYR A 31 5.39 7.07 -0.94
N HIS A 32 6.58 7.54 -0.60
CA HIS A 32 7.01 8.92 -0.79
C HIS A 32 7.68 9.23 -2.12
N SER A 33 8.01 8.21 -2.92
CA SER A 33 8.55 8.33 -4.28
C SER A 33 7.46 8.02 -5.31
N PRO A 34 6.84 9.04 -5.94
CA PRO A 34 5.73 8.87 -6.85
C PRO A 34 5.90 7.84 -7.94
N GLN A 35 7.04 7.88 -8.64
CA GLN A 35 7.25 7.00 -9.78
C GLN A 35 7.39 5.54 -9.32
N ALA A 36 8.20 5.30 -8.29
CA ALA A 36 8.37 3.97 -7.72
C ALA A 36 7.06 3.45 -7.12
N PHE A 37 6.30 4.29 -6.41
CA PHE A 37 4.97 3.95 -5.89
C PHE A 37 4.04 3.48 -7.02
N LEU A 38 3.90 4.27 -8.09
CA LEU A 38 3.00 3.97 -9.19
C LEU A 38 3.42 2.72 -9.98
N TYR A 39 4.72 2.49 -10.16
CA TYR A 39 5.22 1.27 -10.79
C TYR A 39 4.90 0.02 -9.97
N ASN A 40 5.11 0.09 -8.66
CA ASN A 40 4.75 -1.00 -7.76
C ASN A 40 3.24 -1.22 -7.68
N LEU A 41 2.44 -0.15 -7.71
CA LEU A 41 0.98 -0.26 -7.73
C LEU A 41 0.48 -0.93 -9.02
N ASN A 42 1.05 -0.55 -10.16
CA ASN A 42 0.74 -1.20 -11.43
C ASN A 42 1.17 -2.67 -11.44
N ALA A 43 2.31 -3.01 -10.83
CA ALA A 43 2.77 -4.39 -10.70
C ALA A 43 1.86 -5.20 -9.77
N PHE A 44 1.42 -4.61 -8.64
CA PHE A 44 0.41 -5.19 -7.75
C PHE A 44 -0.87 -5.54 -8.51
N ILE A 45 -1.44 -4.59 -9.25
CA ILE A 45 -2.70 -4.79 -10.00
C ILE A 45 -2.55 -5.92 -11.03
N GLN A 46 -1.40 -6.01 -11.69
CA GLN A 46 -1.11 -7.08 -12.64
C GLN A 46 -0.98 -8.44 -11.96
N ALA A 47 -0.20 -8.55 -10.88
CA ALA A 47 -0.02 -9.79 -10.12
C ALA A 47 -1.35 -10.24 -9.49
N PHE A 48 -2.11 -9.32 -8.90
CA PHE A 48 -3.40 -9.56 -8.26
C PHE A 48 -4.38 -10.26 -9.20
N ARG A 49 -4.49 -9.79 -10.45
CA ARG A 49 -5.41 -10.39 -11.43
C ARG A 49 -5.04 -11.82 -11.80
N ASN A 50 -3.75 -12.15 -11.73
CA ASN A 50 -3.23 -13.46 -12.10
C ASN A 50 -3.49 -14.53 -11.04
N ILE A 51 -3.82 -14.16 -9.80
CA ILE A 51 -4.13 -15.12 -8.71
C ILE A 51 -5.28 -16.05 -9.13
N THR A 52 -6.43 -15.48 -9.50
CA THR A 52 -7.60 -16.28 -9.89
C THR A 52 -7.43 -16.99 -11.23
N PHE A 53 -6.58 -16.46 -12.12
CA PHE A 53 -6.24 -17.15 -13.36
C PHE A 53 -5.40 -18.39 -13.10
N MET A 54 -4.37 -18.29 -12.26
CA MET A 54 -3.56 -19.44 -11.86
C MET A 54 -4.42 -20.47 -11.14
N LEU A 55 -5.31 -20.06 -10.23
CA LEU A 55 -6.18 -20.96 -9.48
C LEU A 55 -7.04 -21.85 -10.39
N GLN A 56 -7.51 -21.31 -11.50
CA GLN A 56 -8.29 -22.07 -12.48
C GLN A 56 -7.45 -23.00 -13.34
N SER A 57 -6.16 -22.69 -13.52
CA SER A 57 -5.22 -23.48 -14.32
C SER A 57 -4.41 -24.49 -13.51
N GLU A 58 -4.54 -24.54 -12.19
CA GLU A 58 -3.87 -25.55 -11.37
C GLU A 58 -4.23 -26.96 -11.83
N GLU A 59 -3.22 -27.82 -11.97
CA GLU A 59 -3.41 -29.21 -12.40
C GLU A 59 -4.05 -30.06 -11.29
N LEU A 60 -3.65 -29.80 -10.04
CA LEU A 60 -4.09 -30.51 -8.84
C LEU A 60 -5.24 -29.80 -8.12
N ARG A 61 -6.27 -29.36 -8.86
CA ARG A 61 -7.44 -28.70 -8.26
C ARG A 61 -8.10 -29.61 -7.21
N PRO A 62 -8.48 -29.05 -6.04
CA PRO A 62 -9.08 -29.84 -4.97
C PRO A 62 -10.40 -30.50 -5.38
N HIS A 63 -10.82 -31.51 -4.61
CA HIS A 63 -12.12 -32.13 -4.80
C HIS A 63 -13.25 -31.10 -4.64
N ASN A 64 -14.30 -31.20 -5.46
CA ASN A 64 -15.41 -30.23 -5.53
C ASN A 64 -15.02 -28.78 -5.87
N PHE A 65 -13.82 -28.54 -6.41
CA PHE A 65 -13.33 -27.20 -6.76
C PHE A 65 -14.32 -26.39 -7.60
N LEU A 66 -14.95 -26.98 -8.63
CA LEU A 66 -15.83 -26.24 -9.52
C LEU A 66 -17.06 -25.65 -8.80
N ALA A 67 -17.71 -26.46 -7.95
CA ALA A 67 -18.87 -26.02 -7.19
C ALA A 67 -18.51 -24.95 -6.16
N TRP A 68 -17.40 -25.12 -5.43
CA TRP A 68 -16.90 -24.11 -4.50
C TRP A 68 -16.51 -22.82 -5.22
N TYR A 69 -15.78 -22.93 -6.33
CA TYR A 69 -15.27 -21.76 -7.05
C TYR A 69 -16.39 -20.97 -7.74
N GLU A 70 -17.47 -21.60 -8.17
CA GLU A 70 -18.66 -20.91 -8.67
C GLU A 70 -19.28 -19.99 -7.61
N VAL A 71 -19.36 -20.45 -6.35
CA VAL A 71 -19.80 -19.63 -5.21
C VAL A 71 -18.85 -18.44 -5.02
N LYS A 72 -17.53 -18.69 -5.02
CA LYS A 72 -16.52 -17.63 -4.89
C LYS A 72 -16.54 -16.62 -6.03
N GLN A 73 -16.79 -17.06 -7.26
CA GLN A 73 -16.96 -16.15 -8.38
C GLN A 73 -18.17 -15.22 -8.18
N ASN A 74 -19.28 -15.73 -7.64
CA ASN A 74 -20.45 -14.92 -7.33
C ASN A 74 -20.17 -13.93 -6.19
N GLU A 75 -19.49 -14.34 -5.12
CA GLU A 75 -19.02 -13.43 -4.06
C GLU A 75 -18.15 -12.31 -4.64
N MET A 76 -17.11 -12.66 -5.39
CA MET A 76 -16.16 -11.70 -5.96
C MET A 76 -16.84 -10.69 -6.90
N ARG A 77 -17.82 -11.13 -7.70
CA ARG A 77 -18.59 -10.23 -8.59
C ARG A 77 -19.41 -9.19 -7.84
N ASN A 78 -19.85 -9.52 -6.63
CA ASN A 78 -20.64 -8.65 -5.78
C ASN A 78 -19.79 -7.72 -4.91
N MET A 79 -18.47 -7.89 -4.88
CA MET A 79 -17.55 -7.02 -4.14
C MET A 79 -17.05 -5.86 -5.01
N PRO A 80 -17.42 -4.59 -4.72
CA PRO A 80 -17.05 -3.45 -5.54
C PRO A 80 -15.54 -3.26 -5.67
N THR A 81 -14.78 -3.45 -4.58
CA THR A 81 -13.33 -3.27 -4.52
C THR A 81 -12.60 -4.23 -5.47
N LEU A 82 -13.00 -5.50 -5.46
CA LEU A 82 -12.41 -6.52 -6.34
C LEU A 82 -12.71 -6.23 -7.81
N ARG A 83 -13.96 -5.88 -8.13
CA ARG A 83 -14.37 -5.52 -9.49
C ARG A 83 -13.55 -4.35 -10.02
N ARG A 84 -13.40 -3.28 -9.22
CA ARG A 84 -12.62 -2.10 -9.60
C ARG A 84 -11.15 -2.42 -9.84
N LEU A 85 -10.52 -3.26 -9.02
CA LEU A 85 -9.14 -3.70 -9.26
C LEU A 85 -8.99 -4.49 -10.57
N VAL A 86 -9.95 -5.34 -10.90
CA VAL A 86 -9.97 -6.05 -12.18
C VAL A 86 -10.11 -5.08 -13.35
N ASP A 87 -10.98 -4.07 -13.22
CA ASP A 87 -11.20 -3.07 -14.26
C ASP A 87 -9.97 -2.15 -14.44
N ALA A 88 -9.33 -1.76 -13.34
CA ALA A 88 -8.12 -0.95 -13.34
C ALA A 88 -6.98 -1.60 -14.14
N ARG A 89 -6.88 -2.94 -14.15
CA ARG A 89 -5.90 -3.65 -14.99
C ARG A 89 -6.07 -3.34 -16.47
N ASN A 90 -7.29 -3.20 -16.97
CA ASN A 90 -7.53 -2.87 -18.38
C ASN A 90 -6.97 -1.49 -18.73
N ILE A 91 -6.99 -0.57 -17.77
CA ILE A 91 -6.46 0.79 -17.92
C ILE A 91 -4.93 0.74 -17.87
N VAL A 92 -4.35 0.10 -16.86
CA VAL A 92 -2.89 -0.08 -16.74
C VAL A 92 -2.29 -0.70 -18.01
N VAL A 93 -2.94 -1.74 -18.56
CA VAL A 93 -2.45 -2.46 -19.74
C VAL A 93 -2.64 -1.67 -21.04
N LYS A 94 -3.75 -0.93 -21.19
CA LYS A 94 -4.07 -0.25 -22.47
C LYS A 94 -3.57 1.19 -22.55
N GLN A 95 -3.54 1.90 -21.43
CA GLN A 95 -3.28 3.34 -21.36
C GLN A 95 -1.95 3.67 -20.66
N SER A 96 -1.21 2.65 -20.21
CA SER A 96 0.10 2.77 -19.54
C SER A 96 0.12 3.56 -18.22
N SER A 97 -1.01 4.10 -17.74
CA SER A 97 -1.10 4.74 -16.42
C SER A 97 -2.54 4.83 -15.94
N LEU A 98 -2.75 4.58 -14.65
CA LEU A 98 -3.96 5.02 -13.94
C LEU A 98 -3.92 6.53 -13.73
N THR A 99 -5.09 7.16 -13.59
CA THR A 99 -5.19 8.58 -13.22
C THR A 99 -4.96 8.73 -11.71
N ALA A 100 -3.73 8.48 -11.28
CA ALA A 100 -3.38 8.65 -9.87
C ALA A 100 -3.33 10.14 -9.54
N LYS A 101 -3.96 10.50 -8.42
CA LYS A 101 -3.86 11.81 -7.78
C LYS A 101 -3.19 11.65 -6.43
N SER A 102 -2.55 12.71 -5.97
CA SER A 102 -2.03 12.75 -4.61
C SER A 102 -2.47 14.02 -3.91
N LYS A 103 -2.98 13.87 -2.69
CA LYS A 103 -3.23 14.97 -1.77
C LYS A 103 -2.08 15.02 -0.78
N VAL A 104 -1.64 16.22 -0.43
CA VAL A 104 -0.65 16.41 0.64
C VAL A 104 -1.17 17.41 1.66
N MET A 105 -0.88 17.10 2.92
CA MET A 105 -1.03 18.01 4.04
C MET A 105 0.36 18.28 4.60
N CYS A 106 0.78 19.53 4.60
CA CYS A 106 2.09 19.93 5.09
C CYS A 106 1.96 20.89 6.27
N GLY A 107 2.88 20.81 7.23
CA GLY A 107 2.87 21.71 8.37
C GLY A 107 3.64 21.19 9.57
N LEU A 108 3.14 21.51 10.77
CA LEU A 108 3.75 21.17 12.04
C LEU A 108 3.17 19.85 12.58
N PHE A 109 4.07 18.95 12.97
CA PHE A 109 3.74 17.66 13.56
C PHE A 109 4.30 17.57 14.99
N ARG A 110 3.72 16.68 15.81
CA ARG A 110 4.34 16.17 17.03
C ARG A 110 4.36 14.65 16.98
N GLY A 111 5.54 14.07 16.84
CA GLY A 111 5.67 12.71 16.34
C GLY A 111 5.04 12.62 14.94
N ARG A 112 4.31 11.55 14.63
CA ARG A 112 3.60 11.39 13.34
C ARG A 112 2.19 11.98 13.33
N ARG A 113 1.80 12.71 14.41
CA ARG A 113 0.50 13.38 14.51
C ARG A 113 0.61 14.83 14.03
N MET A 114 -0.22 15.18 13.06
CA MET A 114 -0.33 16.55 12.56
C MET A 114 -0.99 17.47 13.60
N LYS A 115 -0.34 18.61 13.90
CA LYS A 115 -0.84 19.64 14.81
C LYS A 115 -1.48 20.81 14.05
N LEU A 116 -0.84 21.22 12.97
CA LEU A 116 -1.28 22.32 12.13
C LEU A 116 -0.86 22.03 10.70
N SER A 117 -1.75 22.29 9.75
CA SER A 117 -1.53 21.92 8.35
C SER A 117 -2.12 22.91 7.39
N MET A 118 -1.50 23.00 6.22
CA MET A 118 -2.10 23.53 5.00
C MET A 118 -2.23 22.38 3.99
N GLY A 119 -3.45 22.17 3.48
CA GLY A 119 -3.73 21.14 2.48
C GLY A 119 -3.58 21.67 1.06
N LYS A 120 -3.02 20.86 0.16
CA LYS A 120 -2.99 21.15 -1.27
C LYS A 120 -3.06 19.87 -2.10
N GLU A 121 -3.77 19.93 -3.22
CA GLU A 121 -3.63 18.91 -4.26
C GLU A 121 -2.31 19.14 -5.02
N VAL A 122 -1.50 18.10 -5.13
CA VAL A 122 -0.20 18.18 -5.81
C VAL A 122 -0.17 17.23 -6.98
N LYS A 123 0.57 17.64 -8.02
CA LYS A 123 0.84 16.76 -9.16
C LYS A 123 1.54 15.50 -8.63
N PRO A 124 1.14 14.30 -9.08
CA PRO A 124 1.67 13.04 -8.58
C PRO A 124 3.19 12.99 -8.54
N PHE A 125 3.86 13.47 -9.60
CA PHE A 125 5.30 13.32 -9.83
C PHE A 125 6.22 14.19 -8.96
N ILE A 126 5.68 14.93 -8.00
CA ILE A 126 6.51 15.69 -7.06
C ILE A 126 6.88 14.78 -5.90
N GLU A 127 8.19 14.51 -5.74
CA GLU A 127 8.77 13.78 -4.61
C GLU A 127 8.36 14.40 -3.27
N THR A 128 8.00 13.57 -2.29
CA THR A 128 7.54 14.09 -0.98
C THR A 128 8.66 14.83 -0.27
N LYS A 129 9.92 14.39 -0.43
CA LYS A 129 11.08 15.06 0.13
C LYS A 129 11.22 16.50 -0.34
N THR A 130 10.96 16.79 -1.62
CA THR A 130 10.98 18.16 -2.16
C THR A 130 9.90 19.03 -1.51
N ILE A 131 8.73 18.48 -1.26
CA ILE A 131 7.64 19.18 -0.54
C ILE A 131 8.05 19.42 0.91
N LEU A 132 8.67 18.44 1.56
CA LEU A 132 9.16 18.55 2.93
C LEU A 132 10.22 19.65 3.04
N GLU A 133 11.19 19.72 2.14
CA GLU A 133 12.23 20.76 2.14
C GLU A 133 11.64 22.18 2.07
N ALA A 134 10.60 22.38 1.26
CA ALA A 134 9.88 23.65 1.20
C ALA A 134 9.08 23.91 2.49
N THR A 135 8.45 22.86 3.03
CA THR A 135 7.65 22.93 4.26
C THR A 135 8.53 23.25 5.47
N SER A 136 9.71 22.63 5.60
CA SER A 136 10.68 22.86 6.68
C SER A 136 11.12 24.31 6.78
N LYS A 137 11.38 24.95 5.64
CA LYS A 137 11.74 26.38 5.62
C LYS A 137 10.60 27.23 6.17
N TYR A 138 9.40 27.04 5.63
CA TYR A 138 8.21 27.77 6.06
C TYR A 138 7.84 27.53 7.53
N VAL A 139 7.78 26.26 7.96
CA VAL A 139 7.45 25.90 9.36
C VAL A 139 8.55 26.36 10.33
N GLY A 140 9.81 26.18 9.95
CA GLY A 140 10.96 26.59 10.76
C GLY A 140 10.99 28.10 11.03
N GLU A 141 10.75 28.91 9.99
CA GLU A 141 10.77 30.37 10.08
C GLU A 141 9.54 30.92 10.80
N PHE A 142 8.33 30.48 10.44
CA PHE A 142 7.09 31.13 10.88
C PHE A 142 6.47 30.52 12.14
N PHE A 143 6.61 29.21 12.38
CA PHE A 143 5.90 28.53 13.46
C PHE A 143 6.79 28.11 14.61
N LEU A 144 8.05 27.80 14.32
CA LEU A 144 9.01 27.35 15.33
C LEU A 144 9.98 28.48 15.75
N GLY A 145 9.97 29.63 15.06
CA GLY A 145 10.84 30.76 15.37
C GLY A 145 12.32 30.39 15.41
N GLY A 146 12.73 29.41 14.59
CA GLY A 146 14.07 28.82 14.58
C GLY A 146 14.43 27.93 15.77
N ARG A 147 13.53 27.72 16.74
CA ARG A 147 13.76 26.83 17.90
C ARG A 147 13.30 25.40 17.61
N ARG A 148 13.91 24.44 18.32
CA ARG A 148 13.64 22.99 18.24
C ARG A 148 13.66 22.35 19.63
N ASP A 149 13.23 23.12 20.62
CA ASP A 149 13.25 22.78 22.05
C ASP A 149 12.16 21.77 22.46
N ILE A 150 11.07 21.67 21.68
CA ILE A 150 10.00 20.71 21.96
C ILE A 150 10.27 19.40 21.20
N ILE A 151 10.58 18.34 21.95
CA ILE A 151 10.84 17.01 21.39
C ILE A 151 9.65 16.53 20.56
N GLY A 152 9.97 16.03 19.37
CA GLY A 152 9.01 15.52 18.41
C GLY A 152 8.28 16.59 17.61
N GLU A 153 8.44 17.89 17.92
CA GLU A 153 7.88 18.97 17.11
C GLU A 153 8.79 19.35 15.94
N GLN A 154 8.29 19.10 14.74
CA GLN A 154 9.04 19.29 13.50
C GLN A 154 8.09 19.51 12.31
N ALA A 155 8.65 19.98 11.20
CA ALA A 155 7.93 20.00 9.95
C ALA A 155 7.66 18.56 9.46
N GLY A 156 6.55 18.40 8.75
CA GLY A 156 6.21 17.12 8.15
C GLY A 156 5.27 17.28 6.96
N VAL A 157 5.17 16.20 6.19
CA VAL A 157 4.24 16.07 5.08
C VAL A 157 3.51 14.74 5.20
N GLU A 158 2.19 14.80 5.29
CA GLU A 158 1.34 13.64 5.11
C GLU A 158 0.87 13.58 3.66
N ARG A 159 1.03 12.43 3.00
CA ARG A 159 0.57 12.20 1.63
C ARG A 159 -0.55 11.17 1.64
N THR A 160 -1.53 11.33 0.76
CA THR A 160 -2.57 10.34 0.46
C THR A 160 -2.60 10.09 -1.04
N TRP A 161 -2.59 8.82 -1.44
CA TRP A 161 -2.69 8.40 -2.83
C TRP A 161 -4.12 8.01 -3.16
N ILE A 162 -4.68 8.62 -4.21
CA ILE A 162 -6.05 8.39 -4.65
C ILE A 162 -6.02 7.94 -6.11
N VAL A 163 -6.69 6.83 -6.39
CA VAL A 163 -6.89 6.32 -7.75
C VAL A 163 -8.39 6.23 -7.97
N GLU A 164 -8.93 7.16 -8.77
CA GLU A 164 -10.38 7.33 -8.94
C GLU A 164 -11.06 6.04 -9.41
N GLU A 165 -10.36 5.27 -10.25
CA GLU A 165 -10.84 4.01 -10.80
C GLU A 165 -10.97 2.90 -9.74
N LEU A 166 -10.22 3.00 -8.63
CA LEU A 166 -10.29 2.09 -7.49
C LEU A 166 -11.29 2.56 -6.42
N GLY A 167 -11.70 3.83 -6.49
CA GLY A 167 -12.71 4.45 -5.63
C GLY A 167 -12.17 5.61 -4.83
N GLU A 168 -13.04 6.14 -3.97
CA GLU A 168 -12.66 7.21 -3.05
C GLU A 168 -11.81 6.68 -1.89
N GLY A 169 -10.91 7.55 -1.43
CA GLY A 169 -10.03 7.29 -0.29
C GLY A 169 -8.62 6.84 -0.69
N GLU A 170 -7.88 6.38 0.31
CA GLU A 170 -6.51 5.92 0.17
C GLU A 170 -6.46 4.60 -0.63
N VAL A 171 -5.67 4.59 -1.70
CA VAL A 171 -5.58 3.44 -2.61
C VAL A 171 -5.01 2.20 -1.93
N ILE A 172 -4.05 2.37 -1.01
CA ILE A 172 -3.45 1.24 -0.28
C ILE A 172 -4.50 0.50 0.55
N GLU A 173 -5.43 1.20 1.20
CA GLU A 173 -6.50 0.55 1.97
C GLU A 173 -7.37 -0.34 1.08
N LYS A 174 -7.67 0.11 -0.15
CA LYS A 174 -8.42 -0.69 -1.14
C LYS A 174 -7.63 -1.92 -1.58
N CYS A 175 -6.31 -1.77 -1.79
CA CYS A 175 -5.43 -2.88 -2.12
C CYS A 175 -5.34 -3.91 -0.98
N ILE A 176 -5.29 -3.45 0.28
CA ILE A 176 -5.27 -4.32 1.47
C ILE A 176 -6.56 -5.11 1.60
N GLU A 177 -7.73 -4.46 1.47
CA GLU A 177 -9.03 -5.12 1.47
C GLU A 177 -9.07 -6.25 0.43
N ALA A 178 -8.61 -5.96 -0.78
CA ALA A 178 -8.65 -6.91 -1.88
C ALA A 178 -7.65 -8.07 -1.74
N ILE A 179 -6.40 -7.80 -1.35
CA ILE A 179 -5.41 -8.87 -1.17
C ILE A 179 -5.79 -9.78 -0.02
N ASN A 180 -6.40 -9.25 1.04
CA ASN A 180 -6.90 -10.07 2.15
C ASN A 180 -8.02 -11.02 1.73
N TYR A 181 -8.90 -10.59 0.83
CA TYR A 181 -9.85 -11.53 0.23
C TYR A 181 -9.14 -12.62 -0.56
N MET A 182 -8.12 -12.27 -1.35
CA MET A 182 -7.36 -13.29 -2.11
C MET A 182 -6.59 -14.25 -1.20
N ILE A 183 -6.02 -13.76 -0.09
CA ILE A 183 -5.36 -14.60 0.91
C ILE A 183 -6.37 -15.60 1.49
N ALA A 184 -7.57 -15.15 1.87
CA ALA A 184 -8.64 -16.03 2.34
C ALA A 184 -9.05 -17.06 1.27
N LEU A 185 -9.19 -16.64 0.01
CA LEU A 185 -9.50 -17.52 -1.12
C LEU A 185 -8.43 -18.61 -1.32
N VAL A 186 -7.14 -18.24 -1.25
CA VAL A 186 -6.03 -19.19 -1.35
C VAL A 186 -6.02 -20.14 -0.15
N ASP A 187 -6.28 -19.66 1.06
CA ASP A 187 -6.34 -20.49 2.25
C ASP A 187 -7.48 -21.50 2.18
N GLU A 188 -8.69 -21.08 1.80
CA GLU A 188 -9.81 -21.98 1.58
C GLU A 188 -9.51 -23.06 0.53
N ALA A 189 -8.80 -22.71 -0.55
CA ALA A 189 -8.39 -23.70 -1.56
C ALA A 189 -7.37 -24.72 -1.02
N HIS A 190 -6.48 -24.32 -0.10
CA HIS A 190 -5.61 -25.26 0.62
C HIS A 190 -6.43 -26.18 1.54
N GLN A 191 -7.41 -25.61 2.26
CA GLN A 191 -8.27 -26.35 3.18
C GLN A 191 -9.09 -27.43 2.48
N LEU A 192 -9.53 -27.20 1.23
CA LEU A 192 -10.20 -28.23 0.42
C LEU A 192 -9.29 -29.44 0.11
N SER A 193 -7.98 -29.27 0.22
CA SER A 193 -6.97 -30.34 0.09
C SER A 193 -6.48 -30.86 1.45
N GLY A 194 -7.06 -30.40 2.56
CA GLY A 194 -6.67 -30.78 3.92
C GLY A 194 -5.43 -30.08 4.46
N ASN A 195 -4.93 -29.04 3.78
CA ASN A 195 -3.73 -28.29 4.18
C ASN A 195 -4.09 -26.85 4.60
N ALA A 196 -3.24 -26.21 5.40
CA ALA A 196 -3.31 -24.76 5.59
C ALA A 196 -2.41 -24.07 4.55
N SER A 197 -2.72 -22.82 4.18
CA SER A 197 -1.82 -22.07 3.29
C SER A 197 -0.60 -21.49 4.02
N GLY A 198 -0.71 -21.23 5.33
CA GLY A 198 0.29 -20.48 6.08
C GLY A 198 0.38 -19.00 5.68
N LEU A 199 -0.52 -18.50 4.80
CA LEU A 199 -0.58 -17.10 4.43
C LEU A 199 -1.23 -16.29 5.55
N GLU A 200 -0.56 -15.21 5.93
CA GLU A 200 -1.10 -14.27 6.90
C GLU A 200 -1.81 -13.10 6.21
N TYR A 201 -2.93 -12.66 6.80
CA TYR A 201 -3.60 -11.43 6.41
C TYR A 201 -2.63 -10.25 6.47
N PHE A 202 -2.74 -9.39 5.47
CA PHE A 202 -2.00 -8.16 5.40
C PHE A 202 -2.70 -7.07 6.22
N GLY A 203 -1.97 -6.42 7.12
CA GLY A 203 -2.50 -5.37 7.96
C GLY A 203 -1.47 -4.28 8.21
N ILE A 204 -1.97 -3.06 8.40
CA ILE A 204 -1.17 -1.91 8.82
C ILE A 204 -1.86 -1.35 10.06
N ALA A 205 -1.13 -1.33 11.18
CA ALA A 205 -1.67 -0.80 12.44
C ALA A 205 -1.95 0.70 12.36
N ASP A 206 -1.05 1.44 11.69
CA ASP A 206 -1.18 2.88 11.48
C ASP A 206 -0.58 3.28 10.13
N MET A 207 -1.42 3.77 9.21
CA MET A 207 -0.98 4.23 7.89
C MET A 207 0.03 5.37 7.96
N ARG A 208 0.06 6.13 9.06
CA ARG A 208 0.99 7.25 9.25
C ARG A 208 2.44 6.81 9.28
N GLU A 209 2.73 5.55 9.60
CA GLU A 209 4.08 4.98 9.49
C GLU A 209 4.64 5.03 8.06
N PHE A 210 3.76 5.09 7.05
CA PHE A 210 4.14 5.18 5.64
C PHE A 210 3.71 6.48 4.97
N SER A 211 2.61 7.08 5.42
CA SER A 211 2.03 8.26 4.76
C SER A 211 2.65 9.58 5.21
N VAL A 212 3.31 9.60 6.37
CA VAL A 212 3.95 10.80 6.94
C VAL A 212 5.46 10.75 6.71
N LEU A 213 6.03 11.84 6.17
CA LEU A 213 7.47 12.05 6.11
C LEU A 213 7.83 13.25 6.99
N LEU A 214 8.65 13.01 8.01
CA LEU A 214 9.15 14.04 8.92
C LEU A 214 10.57 14.48 8.56
N GLU A 215 11.00 15.65 9.07
CA GLU A 215 12.38 16.13 8.93
C GLU A 215 13.40 15.08 9.40
N THR A 216 13.14 14.49 10.57
CA THR A 216 13.99 13.47 11.18
C THR A 216 13.98 12.12 10.47
N ASP A 217 12.91 11.81 9.70
CA ASP A 217 12.91 10.63 8.82
C ASP A 217 13.85 10.86 7.62
N ALA A 218 13.88 12.09 7.09
CA ALA A 218 14.71 12.47 5.96
C ALA A 218 16.18 12.74 6.33
N ASP A 219 16.43 13.20 7.56
CA ASP A 219 17.76 13.43 8.14
C ASP A 219 17.78 13.05 9.63
N PRO A 220 18.14 11.80 9.95
CA PRO A 220 18.22 11.33 11.34
C PRO A 220 19.26 12.07 12.20
N SER A 221 20.22 12.78 11.60
CA SER A 221 21.21 13.55 12.38
C SER A 221 20.57 14.73 13.14
N LEU A 222 19.38 15.16 12.72
CA LEU A 222 18.62 16.23 13.36
C LEU A 222 18.27 15.94 14.82
N PHE A 223 18.08 14.66 15.19
CA PHE A 223 17.88 14.28 16.59
C PHE A 223 19.04 14.75 17.49
N THR A 224 20.28 14.59 17.03
CA THR A 224 21.47 15.07 17.75
C THR A 224 21.59 16.59 17.67
N LYS A 225 21.42 17.16 16.47
CA LYS A 225 21.52 18.61 16.23
C LYS A 225 20.54 19.43 17.07
N TRP A 226 19.37 18.88 17.35
CA TRP A 226 18.32 19.51 18.15
C TRP A 226 18.36 19.11 19.63
N GLY A 227 19.27 18.21 20.03
CA GLY A 227 19.43 17.78 21.42
C GLY A 227 18.30 16.88 21.95
N TRP A 228 17.63 16.11 21.08
CA TRP A 228 16.49 15.26 21.47
C TRP A 228 16.88 13.87 21.98
N LEU A 229 18.16 13.49 21.90
CA LEU A 229 18.66 12.18 22.36
C LEU A 229 19.17 12.20 23.81
N GLU A 230 19.34 13.38 24.40
CA GLU A 230 19.95 13.56 25.73
C GLU A 230 18.90 13.84 26.84
N SER A 231 17.62 13.65 26.55
CA SER A 231 16.48 14.02 27.41
C SER A 231 15.71 12.82 27.95
#